data_AF-A0A354YDP6-F1
#
_entry.id   AF-A0A354YDP6-F1
#
_cell.length_a   1.000
_cell.length_b   1.000
_cell.length_c   1.000
_cell.angle_alpha   90.00
_cell.angle_beta   90.00
_cell.angle_gamma   90.00
#
_symmetry.space_group_name_H-M   'P 1'
#
loop_
_entity.id
_entity.type
_entity.pdbx_description
1 polymer ?
#
loop_
_entity_poly.entity_id
_entity_poly.type
_entity_poly.pdbx_seq_one_letter_code
_entity_poly.pdbx_strand_id
1 'polypeptide(L)'
;MKTTIARRLLALGLLALPPMLGNARAAAAPAPQKVVVSTDAGDDIDDAFALGLLLRSPELQVQGIASAWGDTALRVRLLQRLLAAAGTPDIPLALGEPTRSAIPFSQARWRSEER
;
A
#
# COMPACT_ATOMS: atom_id res chain seq x y z
N MET A 1 -40.33 -26.83 75.45
CA MET A 1 -40.39 -27.80 74.33
C MET A 1 -40.56 -27.05 73.03
N LYS A 2 -39.55 -27.08 72.16
CA LYS A 2 -39.63 -26.96 70.69
C LYS A 2 -38.19 -27.05 70.19
N THR A 3 -37.80 -28.26 69.80
CA THR A 3 -36.55 -28.58 69.12
C THR A 3 -36.65 -28.06 67.68
N THR A 4 -35.62 -27.39 67.18
CA THR A 4 -35.55 -27.04 65.75
C THR A 4 -34.25 -27.60 65.18
N ILE A 5 -34.44 -28.51 64.22
CA ILE A 5 -33.46 -29.36 63.59
C ILE A 5 -32.58 -28.52 62.64
N ALA A 6 -31.27 -28.67 62.79
CA ALA A 6 -30.26 -28.06 61.92
C ALA A 6 -30.36 -28.63 60.49
N ARG A 7 -30.59 -27.76 59.50
CA ARG A 7 -30.39 -28.09 58.08
C ARG A 7 -28.99 -27.64 57.69
N ARG A 8 -28.04 -28.59 57.61
CA ARG A 8 -26.75 -28.38 56.95
C ARG A 8 -26.99 -28.32 55.43
N LEU A 9 -26.94 -27.12 54.87
CA LEU A 9 -26.88 -26.92 53.42
C LEU A 9 -25.43 -27.14 52.98
N LEU A 10 -25.20 -28.19 52.20
CA LEU A 10 -23.95 -28.45 51.53
C LEU A 10 -23.81 -27.43 50.40
N ALA A 11 -23.00 -26.40 50.59
CA ALA A 11 -22.71 -25.41 49.55
C ALA A 11 -21.78 -26.05 48.50
N LEU A 12 -22.34 -26.33 47.33
CA LEU A 12 -21.59 -26.77 46.15
C LEU A 12 -20.73 -25.58 45.69
N GLY A 13 -19.42 -25.66 45.87
CA GLY A 13 -18.48 -24.62 45.46
C GLY A 13 -18.47 -24.48 43.94
N LEU A 14 -19.05 -23.39 43.43
CA LEU A 14 -18.91 -22.99 42.04
C LEU A 14 -17.50 -22.38 41.89
N LEU A 15 -16.57 -23.14 41.32
CA LEU A 15 -15.22 -22.66 41.00
C LEU A 15 -15.34 -21.60 39.89
N ALA A 16 -15.40 -20.32 40.26
CA ALA A 16 -15.36 -19.23 39.31
C ALA A 16 -13.96 -19.20 38.68
N LEU A 17 -13.81 -19.74 37.47
CA LEU A 17 -12.61 -19.49 36.67
C LEU A 17 -12.52 -17.98 36.42
N PRO A 18 -11.42 -17.31 36.76
CA PRO A 18 -11.24 -15.93 36.37
C PRO A 18 -11.29 -15.85 34.84
N PRO A 19 -11.93 -14.83 34.25
CA PRO A 19 -11.82 -14.61 32.83
C PRO A 19 -10.33 -14.45 32.54
N MET A 20 -9.76 -15.40 31.80
CA MET A 20 -8.49 -15.21 31.14
C MET A 20 -8.70 -14.10 30.13
N LEU A 21 -8.62 -12.85 30.60
CA LEU A 21 -8.33 -11.69 29.78
C LEU A 21 -6.90 -11.90 29.31
N GLY A 22 -6.73 -12.83 28.38
CA GLY A 22 -5.52 -12.92 27.59
C GLY A 22 -5.36 -11.55 26.95
N ASN A 23 -4.27 -10.89 27.27
CA ASN A 23 -3.78 -9.76 26.47
C ASN A 23 -3.44 -10.31 25.09
N ALA A 24 -4.45 -10.58 24.27
CA ALA A 24 -4.32 -10.64 22.84
C ALA A 24 -3.99 -9.21 22.40
N ARG A 25 -2.71 -8.84 22.53
CA ARG A 25 -2.19 -7.66 21.87
C ARG A 25 -2.41 -7.95 20.40
N ALA A 26 -3.44 -7.34 19.82
CA ALA A 26 -3.64 -7.37 18.37
C ALA A 26 -2.28 -7.01 17.76
N ALA A 27 -1.70 -7.95 17.00
CA ALA A 27 -0.46 -7.68 16.29
C ALA A 27 -0.73 -6.44 15.44
N ALA A 28 0.00 -5.36 15.70
CA ALA A 28 -0.14 -4.16 14.90
C ALA A 28 0.16 -4.56 13.44
N ALA A 29 -0.70 -4.14 12.51
CA ALA A 29 -0.42 -4.34 11.10
C ALA A 29 0.98 -3.76 10.80
N PRO A 30 1.82 -4.46 10.03
CA PRO A 30 3.15 -3.96 9.70
C PRO A 30 3.02 -2.58 9.05
N ALA A 31 3.90 -1.66 9.43
CA ALA A 31 3.95 -0.35 8.81
C ALA A 31 4.25 -0.49 7.31
N PRO A 32 3.67 0.35 6.43
CA PRO A 32 3.95 0.29 5.00
C PRO A 32 5.44 0.42 4.70
N GLN A 33 5.93 -0.39 3.76
CA GLN A 33 7.31 -0.36 3.31
C GLN A 33 7.54 0.86 2.41
N LYS A 34 8.53 1.69 2.76
CA LYS A 34 8.91 2.85 1.97
C LYS A 34 9.69 2.43 0.73
N VAL A 35 9.33 2.97 -0.43
CA VAL A 35 9.97 2.64 -1.72
C VAL A 35 10.24 3.87 -2.56
N VAL A 36 11.33 3.82 -3.34
CA VAL A 36 11.59 4.69 -4.48
C VAL A 36 11.59 3.80 -5.71
N VAL A 37 10.90 4.22 -6.77
CA VAL A 37 10.71 3.40 -7.96
C VAL A 37 11.44 4.00 -9.14
N SER A 38 12.07 3.17 -9.95
CA SER A 38 12.67 3.52 -11.24
C SER A 38 11.92 2.75 -12.33
N THR A 39 11.40 3.44 -13.33
CA THR A 39 10.56 2.84 -14.39
C THR A 39 10.83 3.49 -15.74
N ASP A 40 10.77 2.69 -16.79
CA ASP A 40 10.83 3.09 -18.18
C ASP A 40 9.45 3.09 -18.85
N ALA A 41 8.41 3.50 -18.11
CA ALA A 41 7.05 3.65 -18.64
C ALA A 41 6.99 4.44 -19.97
N GLY A 42 6.33 3.89 -20.99
CA GLY A 42 5.94 4.64 -22.21
C GLY A 42 6.21 3.96 -23.57
N ASP A 43 6.88 2.82 -23.59
CA ASP A 43 7.10 1.99 -24.78
C ASP A 43 6.06 0.86 -24.90
N ASP A 44 5.68 0.21 -23.81
CA ASP A 44 4.53 -0.69 -23.74
C ASP A 44 3.64 -0.42 -22.50
N ILE A 45 2.68 -1.29 -22.21
CA ILE A 45 1.60 -1.05 -21.25
C ILE A 45 1.89 -1.52 -19.83
N ASP A 46 2.84 -2.43 -19.62
CA ASP A 46 3.00 -3.16 -18.36
C ASP A 46 3.37 -2.25 -17.17
N ASP A 47 4.26 -1.27 -17.39
CA ASP A 47 4.63 -0.26 -16.41
C ASP A 47 3.45 0.56 -15.91
N ALA A 48 2.49 0.88 -16.79
CA ALA A 48 1.30 1.64 -16.40
C ALA A 48 0.41 0.81 -15.45
N PHE A 49 0.31 -0.50 -15.69
CA PHE A 49 -0.37 -1.42 -14.79
C PHE A 49 0.39 -1.60 -13.48
N ALA A 50 1.72 -1.75 -13.53
CA ALA A 50 2.57 -1.87 -12.35
C ALA A 50 2.47 -0.61 -11.47
N LEU A 51 2.51 0.58 -12.07
CA LEU A 51 2.32 1.84 -11.36
C LEU A 51 0.91 1.94 -10.76
N GLY A 52 -0.12 1.55 -11.50
CA GLY A 52 -1.50 1.53 -10.97
C GLY A 52 -1.67 0.57 -9.79
N LEU A 53 -0.98 -0.57 -9.78
CA LEU A 53 -0.97 -1.50 -8.66
C LEU A 53 -0.18 -0.94 -7.47
N LEU A 54 1.02 -0.40 -7.73
CA LEU A 54 1.89 0.25 -6.73
C LEU A 54 1.13 1.32 -5.94
N LEU A 55 0.42 2.21 -6.65
CA LEU A 55 -0.29 3.34 -6.03
C LEU A 55 -1.52 2.92 -5.21
N ARG A 56 -2.04 1.70 -5.40
CA ARG A 56 -3.16 1.15 -4.63
C ARG A 56 -2.74 0.18 -3.53
N SER A 57 -1.45 -0.14 -3.42
CA SER A 57 -0.95 -1.09 -2.42
C SER A 57 -0.88 -0.41 -1.04
N PRO A 58 -1.68 -0.85 -0.05
CA PRO A 58 -1.57 -0.34 1.32
C PRO A 58 -0.28 -0.80 2.01
N GLU A 59 0.40 -1.81 1.47
CA GLU A 59 1.67 -2.32 1.98
C GLU A 59 2.84 -1.39 1.63
N LEU A 60 2.67 -0.45 0.69
CA LEU A 60 3.75 0.36 0.14
C LEU A 60 3.50 1.86 0.37
N GLN A 61 4.58 2.58 0.68
CA GLN A 61 4.59 4.03 0.77
C GLN A 61 5.61 4.59 -0.23
N VAL A 62 5.11 5.01 -1.40
CA VAL A 62 5.94 5.59 -2.47
C VAL A 62 6.50 6.94 -2.03
N GLN A 63 7.83 7.06 -2.00
CA GLN A 63 8.54 8.30 -1.65
C GLN A 63 8.88 9.14 -2.88
N GLY A 64 8.93 8.53 -4.06
CA GLY A 64 9.24 9.18 -5.32
C GLY A 64 9.40 8.17 -6.45
N ILE A 65 9.34 8.66 -7.69
CA ILE A 65 9.51 7.85 -8.90
C ILE A 65 10.53 8.55 -9.81
N ALA A 66 11.49 7.79 -10.35
CA ALA A 66 12.45 8.26 -11.33
C ALA A 66 12.12 7.65 -12.70
N SER A 67 12.17 8.47 -13.75
CA SER A 67 12.17 7.91 -15.10
C SER A 67 13.51 7.26 -15.42
N ALA A 68 13.49 6.16 -16.15
CA ALA A 68 14.68 5.47 -16.62
C ALA A 68 14.60 5.21 -18.12
N TRP A 69 15.78 5.08 -18.74
CA TRP A 69 15.99 4.61 -20.11
C TRP A 69 15.34 5.46 -21.24
N GLY A 70 16.00 5.57 -22.39
CA GLY A 70 15.51 6.33 -23.53
C GLY A 70 15.43 7.84 -23.24
N ASP A 71 14.37 8.48 -23.75
CA ASP A 71 14.06 9.88 -23.47
C ASP A 71 13.40 10.02 -22.08
N THR A 72 14.24 10.12 -21.04
CA THR A 72 13.81 10.22 -19.64
C THR A 72 12.99 11.47 -19.36
N ALA A 73 13.19 12.56 -20.09
CA ALA A 73 12.39 13.79 -19.96
C ALA A 73 10.98 13.61 -20.52
N LEU A 74 10.85 12.93 -21.67
CA LEU A 74 9.55 12.53 -22.21
C LEU A 74 8.81 11.58 -21.25
N ARG A 75 9.52 10.61 -20.67
CA ARG A 75 8.98 9.68 -19.68
C ARG A 75 8.49 10.39 -18.41
N VAL A 76 9.21 11.39 -17.88
CA VAL A 76 8.71 12.18 -16.74
C VAL A 76 7.40 12.86 -17.06
N ARG A 77 7.24 13.44 -18.26
CA ARG A 77 5.95 14.06 -18.65
C ARG A 77 4.81 13.04 -18.74
N LEU A 78 5.11 11.82 -19.19
CA LEU A 78 4.14 10.72 -19.16
C LEU A 78 3.78 10.32 -17.73
N LEU A 79 4.78 10.14 -16.85
CA LEU A 79 4.58 9.82 -15.43
C LEU A 79 3.77 10.89 -14.71
N GLN A 80 4.03 12.19 -14.96
CA GLN A 80 3.22 13.30 -14.45
C GLN A 80 1.74 13.12 -14.79
N ARG A 81 1.44 12.77 -16.04
CA ARG A 81 0.08 12.53 -16.51
C ARG A 81 -0.55 11.28 -15.88
N LEU A 82 0.20 10.18 -15.78
CA LEU A 82 -0.26 8.95 -15.12
C LEU A 82 -0.60 9.19 -13.64
N LEU A 83 0.25 9.90 -12.91
CA LEU A 83 0.03 10.26 -11.51
C LEU A 83 -1.18 11.18 -11.33
N ALA A 84 -1.33 12.17 -12.21
CA ALA A 84 -2.51 13.03 -12.21
C ALA A 84 -3.80 12.22 -12.45
N ALA A 85 -3.78 11.32 -13.44
CA ALA A 85 -4.92 10.44 -13.73
C ALA A 85 -5.23 9.46 -12.59
N ALA A 86 -4.21 9.06 -11.82
CA ALA A 86 -4.36 8.21 -10.63
C ALA A 86 -4.75 9.00 -9.36
N GLY A 87 -4.91 10.33 -9.42
CA GLY A 87 -5.26 11.16 -8.27
C GLY A 87 -4.14 11.33 -7.24
N THR A 88 -2.88 11.13 -7.63
CA THR A 88 -1.69 11.24 -6.76
C THR A 88 -0.60 12.17 -7.36
N PRO A 89 -0.95 13.39 -7.79
CA PRO A 89 -0.03 14.27 -8.53
C PRO A 89 1.19 14.74 -7.72
N ASP A 90 1.14 14.64 -6.40
CA ASP A 90 2.16 15.20 -5.49
C ASP A 90 3.36 14.26 -5.27
N ILE A 91 3.36 13.04 -5.82
CA ILE A 91 4.51 12.13 -5.70
C ILE A 91 5.70 12.75 -6.44
N PRO A 92 6.86 12.94 -5.78
CA PRO A 92 8.04 13.52 -6.41
C PRO A 92 8.52 12.71 -7.60
N LEU A 93 8.77 13.40 -8.72
CA LEU A 93 9.36 12.81 -9.92
C LEU A 93 10.80 13.27 -10.12
N ALA A 94 11.68 12.33 -10.39
CA ALA A 94 13.08 12.58 -10.75
C ALA A 94 13.32 12.30 -12.24
N LEU A 95 14.16 13.13 -12.87
CA LEU A 95 14.69 12.90 -14.20
C LEU A 95 15.89 11.94 -14.07
N GLY A 96 15.79 10.74 -14.64
CA GLY A 96 16.94 9.85 -14.77
C GLY A 96 17.84 10.20 -15.96
N GLU A 97 18.98 9.52 -16.04
CA GLU A 97 19.95 9.71 -17.12
C GLU A 97 19.39 9.17 -18.45
N PRO A 98 19.39 9.97 -19.54
CA PRO A 98 18.94 9.50 -20.84
C PRO A 98 19.84 8.40 -21.40
N THR A 99 19.24 7.43 -22.07
CA THR A 99 19.98 6.37 -22.79
C THR A 99 19.57 6.33 -24.26
N ARG A 100 20.35 5.62 -25.09
CA ARG A 100 19.98 5.39 -26.49
C ARG A 100 18.94 4.29 -26.57
N SER A 101 17.86 4.56 -27.30
CA SER A 101 16.77 3.62 -27.57
C SER A 101 16.40 3.64 -29.04
N ALA A 102 16.08 2.47 -29.59
CA ALA A 102 15.40 2.32 -30.87
C ALA A 102 13.93 1.88 -30.70
N ILE A 103 13.48 1.65 -29.46
CA ILE A 103 12.10 1.23 -29.18
C ILE A 103 11.19 2.46 -29.31
N PRO A 104 10.11 2.38 -30.10
CA PRO A 104 9.17 3.49 -30.22
C PRO A 104 8.48 3.81 -28.90
N PHE A 105 8.32 5.11 -28.63
CA PHE A 105 7.50 5.59 -27.51
C PHE A 105 6.01 5.50 -27.89
N SER A 106 5.41 4.32 -27.72
CA SER A 106 4.05 4.02 -28.19
C SER A 106 2.99 4.94 -27.55
N GLN A 107 3.23 5.42 -26.34
CA GLN A 107 2.27 6.25 -25.59
C GLN A 107 2.39 7.75 -25.87
N ALA A 108 3.18 8.17 -26.87
CA ALA A 108 3.50 9.57 -27.13
C ALA A 108 2.25 10.42 -27.39
N ARG A 109 1.26 9.82 -28.08
CA ARG A 109 -0.01 10.46 -28.40
C ARG A 109 -0.80 10.79 -27.14
N TRP A 110 -1.01 9.82 -26.26
CA TRP A 110 -1.77 10.02 -25.03
C TRP A 110 -1.11 11.07 -24.12
N ARG A 111 0.23 11.07 -24.07
CA ARG A 111 0.99 12.11 -23.35
C ARG A 111 0.68 13.52 -23.84
N SER A 112 0.43 13.71 -25.14
CA SER A 112 0.18 15.03 -25.75
C SER A 112 -1.25 15.54 -25.65
N GLU A 113 -2.21 14.70 -25.24
CA GLU A 113 -3.61 15.08 -25.18
C GLU A 113 -3.91 15.88 -23.91
N GLU A 114 -4.04 17.20 -24.02
CA GLU A 114 -4.50 18.05 -22.93
C GLU A 114 -6.02 17.85 -22.75
N ARG A 115 -6.42 17.15 -21.69
CA ARG A 115 -7.82 16.83 -21.39
C ARG A 115 -8.08 16.93 -19.90
#